data_AF-A0A966UVI9-F1
#
_entry.id   AF-A0A966UVI9-F1
#
_cell.length_a   1.000
_cell.length_b   1.000
_cell.length_c   1.000
_cell.angle_alpha   90.00
_cell.angle_beta   90.00
_cell.angle_gamma   90.00
#
_symmetry.space_group_name_H-M   'P 1'
#
loop_
_entity.id
_entity.type
_entity.pdbx_description
1 polymer ?
#
loop_
_entity_poly.entity_id
_entity_poly.type
_entity_poly.pdbx_seq_one_letter_code
_entity_poly.pdbx_strand_id
1 'polypeptide(L)'
;TSSSAIALSLQSDSKSGLRGGWIIDTPGIRSFGLEHVDINRIVASFSELSEVISQCPKNCSHDEAACALNDFLVNQPQSKERISSLRRLLSFKSQPIT
;
A
#
# COMPACT_ATOMS: atom_id res chain seq x y z
N THR A 1 -1.39 11.88 22.71
CA THR A 1 -1.80 11.77 21.30
C THR A 1 -3.23 12.26 21.24
N SER A 2 -3.60 13.15 20.32
CA SER A 2 -5.02 13.52 20.23
C SER A 2 -5.82 12.29 19.80
N SER A 3 -6.93 11.96 20.48
CA SER A 3 -7.82 10.84 20.11
C SER A 3 -9.11 11.30 19.45
N SER A 4 -9.29 12.61 19.29
CA SER A 4 -10.50 13.20 18.76
C SER A 4 -10.39 13.37 17.25
N ALA A 5 -11.40 12.86 16.54
CA ALA A 5 -11.68 13.24 15.16
C ALA A 5 -12.63 14.44 15.14
N ILE A 6 -12.42 15.38 14.21
CA ILE A 6 -13.26 16.56 14.03
C ILE A 6 -13.86 16.54 12.62
N ALA A 7 -15.16 16.82 12.53
CA ALA A 7 -15.86 17.00 11.25
C ALA A 7 -16.15 18.49 11.02
N LEU A 8 -15.60 19.05 9.94
CA LEU A 8 -15.81 20.43 9.53
C LEU A 8 -16.72 20.48 8.30
N SER A 9 -17.86 21.16 8.41
CA SER A 9 -18.80 21.32 7.30
C SER A 9 -18.27 22.33 6.28
N LEU A 10 -18.18 21.92 5.02
CA LEU A 10 -17.94 22.80 3.88
C LEU A 10 -19.28 23.25 3.32
N GLN A 11 -19.51 24.55 3.32
CA GLN A 11 -20.71 25.12 2.70
C GLN A 11 -20.60 25.04 1.18
N SER A 12 -21.75 24.87 0.52
CA SER A 12 -21.81 25.02 -0.93
C SER A 12 -21.52 26.46 -1.32
N ASP A 13 -20.66 26.67 -2.30
CA ASP A 13 -20.40 27.98 -2.88
C ASP A 13 -20.59 27.93 -4.39
N SER A 14 -21.68 28.54 -4.84
CA SER A 14 -22.05 28.60 -6.25
C SER A 14 -21.05 29.39 -7.10
N LYS A 15 -20.20 30.24 -6.50
CA LYS A 15 -19.18 31.01 -7.24
C LYS A 15 -17.91 30.21 -7.52
N SER A 16 -17.47 29.35 -6.60
CA SER A 16 -16.34 28.44 -6.79
C SER A 16 -16.72 27.10 -7.42
N GLY A 17 -18.02 26.81 -7.56
CA GLY A 17 -18.51 25.53 -8.05
C GLY A 17 -18.36 24.39 -7.02
N LEU A 18 -17.96 24.71 -5.79
CA LEU A 18 -17.87 23.73 -4.71
C LEU A 18 -19.29 23.30 -4.30
N ARG A 19 -19.55 22.01 -4.51
CA ARG A 19 -20.65 21.32 -3.84
C ARG A 19 -20.25 21.11 -2.38
N GLY A 20 -21.19 21.32 -1.46
CA GLY A 20 -20.92 21.18 -0.01
C GLY A 20 -20.38 19.79 0.35
N GLY A 21 -19.77 19.65 1.53
CA GLY A 21 -19.12 18.42 1.95
C GLY A 21 -18.58 18.48 3.37
N TRP A 22 -17.78 17.50 3.76
CA TRP A 22 -17.18 17.45 5.10
C TRP A 22 -15.68 17.17 5.00
N ILE A 23 -14.88 17.90 5.78
CA ILE A 23 -13.50 17.53 6.08
C ILE A 23 -13.54 16.74 7.38
N ILE A 24 -13.05 15.51 7.35
CA ILE A 24 -12.88 14.69 8.56
C ILE A 24 -11.39 14.70 8.91
N ASP A 25 -11.04 15.47 9.94
CA ASP A 25 -9.69 15.49 10.50
C ASP A 25 -9.56 14.39 11.56
N THR A 26 -8.79 13.36 11.28
CA THR A 26 -8.58 12.22 12.18
C THR A 26 -7.13 12.20 12.68
N PRO A 27 -6.88 11.78 13.94
CA PRO A 27 -5.52 11.48 14.38
C PRO A 27 -4.83 10.46 13.45
N GLY A 28 -3.54 10.66 13.17
CA GLY A 28 -2.77 9.76 12.31
C GLY A 28 -2.64 8.34 12.88
N ILE A 29 -2.66 7.34 12.00
CA ILE A 29 -2.37 5.94 12.32
C ILE A 29 -0.88 5.82 12.69
N ARG A 30 -0.58 5.32 13.89
CA ARG A 30 0.80 5.21 14.42
C ARG A 30 1.42 3.83 14.28
N SER A 31 0.58 2.82 14.12
CA SER A 31 0.96 1.44 13.90
C SER A 31 -0.09 0.77 13.03
N PHE A 32 0.36 -0.14 12.18
CA PHE A 32 -0.50 -0.99 11.37
C PHE A 32 -0.11 -2.44 11.66
N GLY A 33 -1.07 -3.24 12.14
CA GLY A 33 -0.87 -4.68 12.30
C GLY A 33 -1.23 -5.39 11.00
N LEU A 34 -0.26 -6.05 10.36
CA LEU A 34 -0.50 -6.89 9.18
C LEU A 34 -0.97 -8.31 9.53
N GLU A 35 -1.22 -8.58 10.81
CA GLU A 35 -1.35 -9.92 11.40
C GLU A 35 -2.46 -10.79 10.81
N HIS A 36 -3.41 -10.21 10.06
CA HIS A 36 -4.51 -10.92 9.40
C HIS A 36 -4.73 -10.52 7.93
N VAL A 37 -3.75 -9.85 7.31
CA VAL A 37 -3.87 -9.42 5.91
C VAL A 37 -3.42 -10.55 4.99
N ASP A 38 -4.31 -10.98 4.08
CA ASP A 38 -3.96 -11.91 3.01
C ASP A 38 -2.84 -11.32 2.15
N ILE A 39 -1.77 -12.10 1.98
CA ILE A 39 -0.61 -11.76 1.15
C ILE A 39 -1.05 -11.38 -0.27
N ASN A 40 -2.04 -12.09 -0.84
CA ASN A 40 -2.54 -11.78 -2.18
C ASN A 40 -3.16 -10.38 -2.25
N ARG A 41 -3.76 -9.91 -1.15
CA ARG A 41 -4.31 -8.56 -1.04
C ARG A 41 -3.22 -7.50 -0.94
N ILE A 42 -2.12 -7.81 -0.27
CA ILE A 42 -0.93 -6.95 -0.26
C ILE A 42 -0.39 -6.82 -1.68
N VAL A 43 -0.16 -7.93 -2.38
CA VAL A 43 0.33 -7.92 -3.77
C VAL A 43 -0.61 -7.15 -4.69
N ALA A 44 -1.93 -7.36 -4.59
CA ALA A 44 -2.92 -6.65 -5.40
C ALA A 44 -2.95 -5.12 -5.18
N SER A 45 -2.46 -4.63 -4.04
CA SER A 45 -2.37 -3.19 -3.76
C SER A 45 -1.23 -2.49 -4.53
N PHE A 46 -0.33 -3.24 -5.15
CA PHE A 46 0.73 -2.77 -6.04
C PHE A 46 0.33 -2.99 -7.50
N SER A 47 -0.81 -2.42 -7.90
CA SER A 47 -1.40 -2.61 -9.23
C SER A 47 -0.45 -2.26 -10.38
N GLU A 48 0.45 -1.30 -10.17
CA GLU A 48 1.47 -0.90 -11.13
C GLU A 48 2.54 -1.98 -11.40
N LEU A 49 2.68 -2.96 -10.52
CA LEU A 49 3.60 -4.08 -10.67
C LEU A 49 2.91 -5.35 -11.20
N SER A 50 1.58 -5.33 -11.35
CA SER A 50 0.76 -6.51 -11.65
C SER A 50 1.19 -7.25 -12.92
N GLU A 51 1.50 -6.52 -13.99
CA GLU A 51 1.92 -7.08 -15.26
C GLU A 51 3.22 -7.89 -15.12
N VAL A 52 4.22 -7.33 -14.43
CA VAL A 52 5.51 -8.00 -14.17
C VAL A 52 5.33 -9.17 -13.21
N ILE A 53 4.50 -8.99 -12.19
CA ILE A 53 4.20 -10.04 -11.20
C ILE A 53 3.54 -11.25 -11.88
N SER A 54 2.73 -11.06 -12.91
CA SER A 54 2.14 -12.16 -13.69
C SER A 54 3.17 -13.04 -14.41
N GLN A 55 4.39 -12.52 -14.62
CA GLN A 55 5.51 -13.22 -15.24
C GLN A 55 6.40 -13.94 -14.22
N CYS A 56 6.10 -13.82 -12.93
CA CYS A 56 6.86 -14.51 -11.89
C CYS A 56 6.63 -16.03 -11.94
N PRO A 57 7.59 -16.82 -11.42
CA PRO A 57 7.38 -18.25 -11.18
C PRO A 57 6.14 -18.51 -10.30
N LYS A 58 5.59 -19.72 -10.39
CA LYS A 58 4.53 -20.15 -9.47
C LYS A 58 5.02 -20.08 -8.02
N ASN A 59 4.15 -19.63 -7.12
CA ASN A 59 4.44 -19.45 -5.69
C ASN A 59 5.63 -18.51 -5.41
N CYS A 60 5.82 -17.49 -6.26
CA CYS A 60 6.88 -16.51 -6.08
C CYS A 60 6.72 -15.76 -4.74
N SER A 61 7.79 -15.65 -3.95
CA SER A 61 7.80 -14.85 -2.71
C SER A 61 8.00 -13.35 -2.96
N HIS A 62 8.32 -12.99 -4.20
CA HIS A 62 8.68 -11.67 -4.69
C HIS A 62 10.00 -11.10 -4.18
N ASP A 63 10.82 -11.91 -3.49
CA ASP A 63 12.15 -11.55 -2.97
C ASP A 63 13.25 -12.58 -3.30
N GLU A 64 12.91 -13.63 -4.05
CA GLU A 64 13.88 -14.60 -4.56
C GLU A 64 14.57 -14.13 -5.85
N ALA A 65 15.68 -14.78 -6.20
CA ALA A 65 16.47 -14.49 -7.39
C ALA A 65 15.67 -14.63 -8.71
N ALA A 66 14.77 -15.60 -8.79
CA ALA A 66 13.98 -15.87 -9.99
C ALA A 66 12.76 -14.93 -10.17
N CYS A 67 12.57 -13.96 -9.26
CA CYS A 67 11.45 -13.02 -9.35
C CYS A 67 11.62 -12.05 -10.53
N ALA A 68 10.61 -11.96 -11.39
CA ALA A 68 10.61 -11.06 -12.56
C ALA A 68 10.77 -9.57 -12.18
N LEU A 69 10.47 -9.20 -10.93
CA LEU A 69 10.72 -7.85 -10.41
C LEU A 69 12.21 -7.46 -10.40
N ASN A 70 13.12 -8.43 -10.37
CA ASN A 70 14.56 -8.18 -10.41
C ASN A 70 14.97 -7.58 -11.76
N ASP A 71 14.54 -8.20 -12.87
CA ASP A 71 14.82 -7.72 -14.22
C ASP A 71 14.07 -6.42 -14.52
N PHE A 72 12.83 -6.32 -14.03
CA PHE A 72 12.06 -5.09 -14.16
C PHE A 72 12.75 -3.91 -13.48
N LEU A 73 13.39 -4.11 -12.33
CA LEU A 73 14.12 -3.04 -11.64
C LEU A 73 15.32 -2.52 -12.43
N VAL A 74 15.99 -3.39 -13.21
CA VAL A 74 17.08 -2.98 -14.11
C VAL A 74 16.57 -2.04 -15.20
N ASN A 75 15.39 -2.34 -15.74
CA ASN A 75 14.78 -1.56 -16.83
C ASN A 75 14.00 -0.33 -16.34
N GLN A 76 13.47 -0.37 -15.12
CA GLN A 76 12.66 0.68 -14.49
C GLN A 76 13.17 1.01 -13.08
N PRO A 77 14.33 1.69 -12.96
CA PRO A 77 14.95 1.99 -11.67
C PRO A 77 14.07 2.87 -10.76
N GLN A 78 13.17 3.66 -11.33
CA GLN A 78 12.18 4.47 -10.59
C GLN A 78 11.18 3.65 -9.74
N SER A 79 11.07 2.35 -10.00
CA SER A 79 10.20 1.44 -9.24
C SER A 79 10.86 0.85 -8.00
N LYS A 80 12.12 1.21 -7.73
CA LYS A 80 12.94 0.67 -6.63
C LYS A 80 12.25 0.79 -5.27
N GLU A 81 11.73 1.97 -4.95
CA GLU A 81 11.10 2.26 -3.66
C GLU A 81 9.79 1.47 -3.51
N ARG A 82 9.05 1.29 -4.61
CA ARG A 82 7.81 0.51 -4.63
C ARG A 82 8.08 -0.98 -4.44
N ILE A 83 9.04 -1.56 -5.16
CA ILE A 83 9.44 -2.97 -5.00
C ILE A 83 10.00 -3.24 -3.60
N SER A 84 10.84 -2.34 -3.08
CA SER A 84 11.36 -2.42 -1.72
C SER A 84 10.22 -2.38 -0.68
N SER A 85 9.22 -1.53 -0.89
CA SER A 85 8.04 -1.46 -0.02
C SER A 85 7.20 -2.74 -0.06
N LEU A 86 6.97 -3.32 -1.25
CA LEU A 86 6.28 -4.59 -1.40
C LEU A 86 7.01 -5.70 -0.63
N ARG A 87 8.31 -5.87 -0.87
CA ARG A 87 9.14 -6.90 -0.20
C ARG A 87 9.13 -6.73 1.31
N ARG A 88 9.23 -5.49 1.79
CA ARG A 88 9.13 -5.19 3.22
C ARG A 88 7.78 -5.57 3.82
N LEU A 89 6.66 -5.35 3.11
CA LEU A 89 5.33 -5.76 3.60
C LEU A 89 5.18 -7.28 3.62
N LEU A 90 5.75 -7.98 2.64
CA LEU A 90 5.72 -9.45 2.55
C LEU A 90 6.65 -10.15 3.55
N SER A 91 7.73 -9.49 3.99
CA SER A 91 8.68 -10.04 4.95
C SER A 91 8.16 -10.02 6.40
N PHE A 92 7.10 -9.28 6.71
CA PHE A 92 6.44 -9.24 8.03
C PHE A 92 5.69 -10.55 8.39
N LYS A 93 6.04 -11.70 7.80
CA LYS A 93 5.45 -13.00 8.15
C LYS A 93 5.62 -13.30 9.64
N SER A 94 4.48 -13.39 10.32
CA SER A 94 4.15 -14.24 11.47
C SER A 94 5.23 -14.38 12.55
N GLN A 95 5.31 -13.43 13.49
CA GLN A 95 5.83 -13.80 14.81
C GLN A 95 4.88 -14.84 15.42
N PRO A 96 5.37 -16.00 15.91
CA PRO A 96 4.52 -16.89 16.67
C PRO A 96 4.05 -16.17 17.94
N ILE A 97 2.74 -16.21 18.20
CA ILE A 97 2.19 -15.84 19.50
C ILE A 97 2.81 -16.82 20.50
N THR A 98 3.82 -16.38 21.22
CA THR A 98 4.47 -17.12 22.33
C THR A 98 4.03 -16.44 23.62
#